data_AF-A0A435SQ13-F1
#
_entry.id   AF-A0A435SQ13-F1
#
_cell.length_a   1.000
_cell.length_b   1.000
_cell.length_c   1.000
_cell.angle_alpha   90.00
_cell.angle_beta   90.00
_cell.angle_gamma   90.00
#
_symmetry.space_group_name_H-M   'P 1'
#
loop_
_entity.id
_entity.type
_entity.pdbx_description
1 polymer ?
#
loop_
_entity_poly.entity_id
_entity_poly.type
_entity_poly.pdbx_seq_one_letter_code
_entity_poly.pdbx_strand_id
1 'polypeptide(L)'
;VDVAVDDSSGIGDFKDGYTSGTFHKEVAKGAVDPNDFVEVWRSGLIPNGPLVVRTALGDEMTAKLADFFTQLPKKDKACFEGVEGGDFTGYVPVKADFYNVIVEARKAAIGG
;
A
#
# COMPACT_ATOMS: atom_id res chain seq x y z
N VAL A 1 14.19 24.50 -11.67
CA VAL A 1 14.23 23.08 -11.25
C VAL A 1 12.81 22.74 -10.90
N ASP A 2 12.22 21.83 -11.65
CA ASP A 2 10.84 21.38 -11.46
C ASP A 2 10.87 20.00 -10.80
N VAL A 3 10.01 19.80 -9.80
CA VAL A 3 9.93 18.56 -9.02
C VAL A 3 8.46 18.15 -8.91
N ALA A 4 8.20 16.86 -9.09
CA ALA A 4 6.90 16.25 -8.88
C ALA A 4 7.01 15.15 -7.81
N VAL A 5 5.89 14.83 -7.18
CA VAL A 5 5.75 13.73 -6.23
C VAL A 5 4.67 12.81 -6.77
N ASP A 6 4.96 11.50 -6.79
CA ASP A 6 4.04 10.49 -7.27
C ASP A 6 4.15 9.21 -6.44
N ASP A 7 3.11 8.38 -6.50
CA ASP A 7 3.04 7.07 -5.84
C ASP A 7 3.66 5.97 -6.71
N SER A 8 4.38 5.04 -6.07
CA SER A 8 4.89 3.83 -6.69
C SER A 8 5.00 2.69 -5.69
N SER A 9 5.08 1.45 -6.19
CA SER A 9 5.34 0.28 -5.34
C SER A 9 6.71 0.31 -4.66
N GLY A 10 7.67 1.07 -5.20
CA GLY A 10 9.07 1.02 -4.79
C GLY A 10 9.77 -0.31 -5.07
N ILE A 11 9.10 -1.25 -5.77
CA ILE A 11 9.62 -2.57 -6.15
C ILE A 11 10.01 -2.50 -7.63
N GLY A 12 11.22 -2.96 -7.95
CA GLY A 12 11.81 -2.85 -9.29
C GLY A 12 12.64 -1.57 -9.46
N ASP A 13 13.01 -1.27 -10.71
CA ASP A 13 13.89 -0.16 -11.05
C ASP A 13 13.10 1.11 -11.41
N PHE A 14 13.61 2.28 -10.98
CA PHE A 14 13.00 3.59 -11.29
C PHE A 14 12.90 3.83 -12.80
N LYS A 15 13.94 3.42 -13.54
CA LYS A 15 14.01 3.61 -15.00
C LYS A 15 12.98 2.78 -15.77
N ASP A 16 12.42 1.76 -15.14
CA ASP A 16 11.33 0.94 -15.69
C ASP A 16 9.95 1.35 -15.14
N GLY A 17 9.89 2.40 -14.30
CA GLY A 17 8.64 2.88 -13.71
C GLY A 17 8.15 2.10 -12.49
N TYR A 18 8.97 1.21 -11.90
CA TYR A 18 8.57 0.23 -10.87
C TYR A 18 7.48 -0.75 -11.34
N THR A 19 6.98 -1.61 -10.45
CA THR A 19 6.01 -2.66 -10.79
C THR A 19 4.54 -2.24 -10.67
N SER A 20 4.21 -1.21 -9.89
CA SER A 20 2.84 -0.71 -9.73
C SER A 20 2.80 0.69 -9.12
N GLY A 21 1.60 1.26 -8.97
CA GLY A 21 1.37 2.63 -8.50
C GLY A 21 1.07 3.60 -9.64
N THR A 22 0.91 4.87 -9.33
CA THR A 22 0.57 5.89 -10.33
C THR A 22 1.73 6.18 -11.27
N PHE A 23 2.97 6.28 -10.76
CA PHE A 23 4.16 6.48 -11.60
C PHE A 23 4.31 5.36 -12.64
N HIS A 24 4.14 4.11 -12.23
CA HIS A 24 4.13 2.96 -13.14
C HIS A 24 3.07 3.10 -14.24
N LYS A 25 1.84 3.52 -13.89
CA LYS A 25 0.75 3.71 -14.86
C LYS A 25 1.05 4.82 -15.86
N GLU A 26 1.67 5.92 -15.41
CA GLU A 26 2.07 7.03 -16.28
C GLU A 26 3.17 6.61 -17.27
N VAL A 27 4.13 5.82 -16.81
CA VAL A 27 5.19 5.24 -17.65
C VAL A 27 4.63 4.23 -18.64
N ALA A 28 3.80 3.29 -18.17
CA ALA A 28 3.21 2.24 -18.98
C ALA A 28 2.30 2.79 -20.11
N LYS A 29 1.63 3.92 -19.89
CA LYS A 29 0.83 4.59 -20.92
C LYS A 29 1.63 5.58 -21.79
N GLY A 30 2.93 5.72 -21.56
CA GLY A 30 3.84 6.58 -22.32
C GLY A 30 3.66 8.09 -22.07
N ALA A 31 3.01 8.48 -20.97
CA ALA A 31 2.88 9.89 -20.60
C ALA A 31 4.15 10.46 -19.96
N VAL A 32 5.00 9.59 -19.41
CA VAL A 32 6.27 9.90 -18.74
C VAL A 32 7.33 8.93 -19.25
N ASP A 33 8.50 9.44 -19.67
CA ASP A 33 9.71 8.63 -19.87
C ASP A 33 10.63 8.76 -18.64
N PRO A 34 10.80 7.72 -17.81
CA PRO A 34 11.68 7.76 -16.64
C PRO A 34 13.14 8.12 -16.95
N ASN A 35 13.58 7.98 -18.20
CA ASN A 35 14.93 8.32 -18.61
C ASN A 35 15.20 9.83 -18.55
N ASP A 36 14.17 10.65 -18.70
CA ASP A 36 14.24 12.12 -18.63
C ASP A 36 14.33 12.66 -17.19
N PHE A 37 14.15 11.79 -16.18
CA PHE A 37 14.10 12.18 -14.77
C PHE A 37 15.23 11.55 -13.94
N VAL A 38 15.45 12.15 -12.77
CA VAL A 38 16.31 11.62 -11.72
C VAL A 38 15.46 11.46 -10.47
N GLU A 39 15.52 10.28 -9.85
CA GLU A 39 14.93 10.08 -8.53
C GLU A 39 15.80 10.78 -7.48
N VAL A 40 15.29 11.88 -6.93
CA VAL A 40 16.03 12.68 -5.93
C VAL A 40 15.77 12.23 -4.50
N TRP A 41 14.65 11.54 -4.26
CA TRP A 41 14.26 11.02 -2.95
C TRP A 41 13.20 9.94 -3.10
N ARG A 42 13.22 8.95 -2.19
CA ARG A 42 12.17 7.94 -2.04
C ARG A 42 11.83 7.81 -0.56
N SER A 43 10.54 7.66 -0.24
CA SER A 43 10.15 7.31 1.12
C SER A 43 10.62 5.91 1.50
N GLY A 44 10.66 5.62 2.80
CA GLY A 44 10.57 4.24 3.25
C GLY A 44 9.22 3.61 2.88
N LEU A 45 9.01 2.36 3.29
CA LEU A 45 7.73 1.68 3.10
C LEU A 45 6.59 2.49 3.75
N ILE A 46 5.59 2.84 2.96
CA ILE A 46 4.31 3.40 3.41
C ILE A 46 3.30 2.25 3.36
N PRO A 47 2.89 1.70 4.52
CA PRO A 47 1.91 0.61 4.56
C PRO A 47 0.59 0.99 3.90
N ASN A 48 0.00 0.06 3.15
CA ASN A 48 -1.40 0.15 2.76
C ASN A 48 -2.31 0.22 4.00
N GLY A 49 -3.49 0.83 3.82
CA GLY A 49 -4.47 1.01 4.89
C GLY A 49 -4.81 -0.30 5.61
N PRO A 50 -4.88 -0.30 6.95
CA PRO A 50 -5.23 -1.50 7.70
C PRO A 50 -6.73 -1.79 7.63
N LEU A 51 -7.08 -3.07 7.64
CA LEU A 51 -8.42 -3.51 8.06
C LEU A 51 -8.51 -3.41 9.59
N VAL A 52 -9.40 -2.57 10.09
CA VAL A 52 -9.61 -2.38 11.53
C VAL A 52 -10.94 -2.96 11.99
N VAL A 53 -10.94 -3.62 13.14
CA VAL A 53 -12.14 -4.19 13.77
C VAL A 53 -12.33 -3.60 15.16
N ARG A 54 -13.58 -3.52 15.61
CA ARG A 54 -13.91 -2.98 16.94
C ARG A 54 -13.46 -3.95 18.03
N THR A 55 -12.74 -3.44 19.03
CA THR A 55 -12.24 -4.23 20.17
C THR A 55 -13.34 -4.97 20.94
N ALA A 56 -14.55 -4.40 21.01
CA ALA A 56 -15.71 -5.01 21.67
C ALA A 56 -16.18 -6.34 21.05
N LEU A 57 -15.72 -6.70 19.85
CA LEU A 57 -16.01 -8.00 19.23
C LEU A 57 -15.28 -9.16 19.92
N GLY A 58 -14.21 -8.88 20.68
CA GLY A 58 -13.39 -9.88 21.36
C GLY A 58 -12.46 -10.66 20.43
N ASP A 59 -11.56 -11.43 21.04
CA ASP A 59 -10.46 -12.10 20.34
C ASP A 59 -10.95 -13.20 19.40
N GLU A 60 -12.01 -13.93 19.78
CA GLU A 60 -12.56 -15.01 18.97
C GLU A 60 -13.10 -14.50 17.62
N MET A 61 -13.89 -13.43 17.64
CA MET A 61 -14.43 -12.85 16.41
C MET A 61 -13.32 -12.18 15.58
N THR A 62 -12.36 -11.53 16.25
CA THR A 62 -11.18 -10.94 15.59
C THR A 62 -10.39 -11.99 14.83
N ALA A 63 -10.13 -13.15 15.45
CA ALA A 63 -9.44 -14.26 14.80
C ALA A 63 -10.22 -14.82 13.60
N LYS A 64 -11.55 -14.96 13.72
CA LYS A 64 -12.43 -15.39 12.61
C LYS A 64 -12.38 -14.43 11.43
N LEU A 65 -12.39 -13.12 11.68
CA LEU A 65 -12.28 -12.11 10.61
C LEU A 65 -10.90 -12.15 9.96
N ALA A 66 -9.82 -12.23 10.74
CA ALA A 66 -8.47 -12.33 10.19
C ALA A 66 -8.29 -13.58 9.30
N ASP A 67 -8.81 -14.72 9.73
CA ASP A 67 -8.81 -15.95 8.92
C ASP A 67 -9.63 -15.79 7.64
N PHE A 68 -10.84 -15.21 7.74
CA PHE A 68 -11.69 -14.95 6.59
C PHE A 68 -10.97 -14.13 5.52
N PHE A 69 -10.41 -12.97 5.87
CA PHE A 69 -9.74 -12.10 4.91
C PHE A 69 -8.46 -12.73 4.35
N THR A 70 -7.60 -13.33 5.19
CA THR A 70 -6.36 -13.96 4.70
C THR A 70 -6.60 -15.16 3.78
N GLN A 71 -7.74 -15.85 3.92
CA GLN A 71 -8.12 -16.94 3.02
C GLN A 71 -8.93 -16.48 1.81
N LEU A 72 -9.48 -15.27 1.80
CA LEU A 72 -10.35 -14.75 0.74
C LEU A 72 -9.74 -14.85 -0.68
N PRO A 73 -8.48 -14.45 -0.93
CA PRO A 73 -7.89 -14.55 -2.27
C PRO A 73 -7.83 -15.99 -2.81
N LYS A 74 -7.75 -16.98 -1.92
CA LYS A 74 -7.67 -18.41 -2.28
C LYS A 74 -9.05 -19.04 -2.42
N LYS A 75 -10.01 -18.63 -1.58
CA LYS A 75 -11.35 -19.20 -1.52
C LYS A 75 -12.32 -18.56 -2.51
N ASP A 76 -12.20 -17.25 -2.71
CA ASP A 76 -13.06 -16.49 -3.61
C ASP A 76 -12.30 -15.26 -4.14
N LYS A 77 -11.54 -15.49 -5.21
CA LYS A 77 -10.74 -14.45 -5.86
C LYS A 77 -11.58 -13.30 -6.40
N ALA A 78 -12.78 -13.58 -6.93
CA ALA A 78 -13.65 -12.54 -7.47
C ALA A 78 -14.19 -11.62 -6.36
N CYS A 79 -14.53 -12.20 -5.21
CA CYS A 79 -14.89 -11.41 -4.02
C CYS A 79 -13.70 -10.59 -3.52
N PHE A 80 -12.51 -11.18 -3.44
CA PHE A 80 -11.29 -10.46 -3.04
C PHE A 80 -11.00 -9.26 -3.97
N GLU A 81 -11.02 -9.47 -5.28
CA GLU A 81 -10.81 -8.41 -6.27
C GLU A 81 -11.88 -7.32 -6.19
N GLY A 82 -13.13 -7.70 -5.90
CA GLY A 82 -14.24 -6.76 -5.69
C GLY A 82 -14.14 -5.94 -4.40
N VAL A 83 -13.49 -6.48 -3.35
CA VAL A 83 -13.28 -5.78 -2.06
C VAL A 83 -12.09 -4.83 -2.13
N GLU A 84 -10.94 -5.30 -2.62
CA GLU A 84 -9.70 -4.52 -2.60
C GLU A 84 -9.60 -3.53 -3.77
N GLY A 85 -10.05 -3.93 -4.96
CA GLY A 85 -9.90 -3.16 -6.18
C GLY A 85 -8.45 -3.00 -6.64
N GLY A 86 -8.05 -3.69 -7.70
CA GLY A 86 -6.70 -3.63 -8.28
C GLY A 86 -5.92 -4.95 -8.11
N ASP A 87 -4.61 -4.91 -8.36
CA ASP A 87 -3.75 -6.10 -8.48
C ASP A 87 -3.15 -6.57 -7.13
N PHE A 88 -3.93 -6.52 -6.05
CA PHE A 88 -3.48 -7.00 -4.75
C PHE A 88 -3.33 -8.52 -4.73
N THR A 89 -2.44 -9.04 -3.88
CA THR A 89 -2.14 -10.48 -3.81
C THR A 89 -2.72 -11.15 -2.55
N GLY A 90 -3.10 -10.36 -1.54
CA GLY A 90 -3.78 -10.83 -0.35
C GLY A 90 -3.55 -9.95 0.87
N TYR A 91 -4.09 -10.41 2.00
CA TYR A 91 -3.90 -9.78 3.31
C TYR A 91 -2.80 -10.50 4.09
N VAL A 92 -2.09 -9.74 4.92
CA VAL A 92 -1.08 -10.26 5.84
C VAL A 92 -1.35 -9.76 7.26
N PRO A 93 -1.11 -10.59 8.29
CA PRO A 93 -1.22 -10.14 9.67
C PRO A 93 -0.14 -9.11 9.97
N VAL A 94 -0.54 -7.99 10.58
CA VAL A 94 0.34 -6.89 10.97
C VAL A 94 0.09 -6.51 12.43
N LYS A 95 1.10 -5.92 13.04
CA LYS A 95 1.02 -5.32 14.39
C LYS A 95 0.96 -3.80 14.26
N ALA A 96 0.53 -3.12 15.31
CA ALA A 96 0.38 -1.67 15.31
C ALA A 96 1.69 -0.92 15.01
N ASP A 97 2.83 -1.48 15.42
CA ASP A 97 4.17 -0.92 15.19
C ASP A 97 4.56 -0.86 13.70
N PHE A 98 3.96 -1.71 12.86
CA PHE A 98 4.12 -1.63 11.40
C PHE A 98 3.70 -0.28 10.84
N TYR A 99 2.75 0.39 11.50
CA TYR A 99 2.22 1.70 11.11
C TYR A 99 2.88 2.88 11.83
N ASN A 100 3.93 2.64 12.65
CA ASN A 100 4.57 3.69 13.44
C ASN A 100 5.04 4.87 12.57
N VAL A 101 5.58 4.61 11.38
CA VAL A 101 6.02 5.67 10.44
C VAL A 101 4.89 6.65 10.14
N ILE A 102 3.67 6.14 9.92
CA ILE A 102 2.49 6.95 9.62
C ILE A 102 2.00 7.69 10.87
N VAL A 103 1.98 7.00 12.01
CA VAL A 103 1.58 7.58 13.30
C VAL A 103 2.49 8.75 13.68
N GLU A 104 3.81 8.57 13.59
CA GLU A 104 4.79 9.59 13.93
C GLU A 104 4.77 10.75 12.93
N ALA A 105 4.63 10.47 11.62
CA ALA A 105 4.43 11.52 10.62
C ALA A 105 3.18 12.36 10.92
N ARG A 106 2.07 11.72 11.35
CA ARG A 106 0.85 12.44 11.72
C ARG A 106 1.03 13.29 12.98
N LYS A 107 1.70 12.77 14.02
CA LYS A 107 2.01 13.53 15.24
C LYS A 107 2.86 14.75 14.94
N ALA A 108 3.92 14.58 14.13
CA ALA A 108 4.78 15.68 13.71
C ALA A 108 4.00 16.78 12.97
N ALA A 109 3.05 16.40 12.12
CA ALA A 109 2.21 17.34 11.38
C ALA A 109 1.22 18.13 12.24
N ILE A 110 0.79 17.60 13.39
CA ILE A 110 -0.19 18.26 14.29
C ILE A 110 0.44 18.96 15.49
N GLY A 111 1.77 18.94 15.62
CA GLY A 111 2.49 19.65 16.70
C GLY A 111 2.82 18.82 17.95
N GLY A 112 2.70 17.48 17.89
CA GLY A 112 3.02 16.57 19.00
C GLY A 112 1.81 16.14 19.82
#